data_AF-A0A962RQ82-F1
#
_entry.id   AF-A0A962RQ82-F1
#
_cell.length_a   1.000
_cell.length_b   1.000
_cell.length_c   1.000
_cell.angle_alpha   90.00
_cell.angle_beta   90.00
_cell.angle_gamma   90.00
#
_symmetry.space_group_name_H-M   'P 1'
#
loop_
_entity.id
_entity.type
_entity.pdbx_description
1 polymer ?
#
loop_
_entity_poly.entity_id
_entity_poly.type
_entity_poly.pdbx_seq_one_letter_code
_entity_poly.pdbx_strand_id
1 'polypeptide(L)'
;MPIDLEQTLNMRRTEKGFVGEIAVVPLTRRVKTASGQIENSLFLAGQHAGLSDRLLMELVEIFAWDIDFAQDVRTGDTFTLVYEELLKDGKPVKTDKILAAEYQSRGEVLRAVRYADPSGHAAYYTPDGYAMRKAFMRNPVEFSRISSRFNLNRRHPILHRLRAHKGVDYAAPSGTPIRAAGDGVVQFAGRKRGYGTTIVLQHGSKYTTLYAHMSKLAGGMREGKRVKQGKIIGYVGSTGLATGPHLHYEF
;
A
#
# COMPACT_ATOMS: atom_id res chain seq x y z
N MET A 1 12.49 19.64 31.10
CA MET A 1 12.80 18.23 30.72
C MET A 1 12.23 17.98 29.33
N PRO A 2 13.05 17.66 28.31
CA PRO A 2 12.53 17.33 26.98
C PRO A 2 11.60 16.11 27.04
N ILE A 3 10.44 16.20 26.39
CA ILE A 3 9.51 15.07 26.22
C ILE A 3 9.81 14.40 24.89
N ASP A 4 9.89 15.20 23.82
CA ASP A 4 10.29 14.79 22.48
C ASP A 4 11.02 15.94 21.75
N LEU A 5 11.13 15.87 20.42
CA LEU A 5 11.80 16.89 19.60
C LEU A 5 11.08 18.24 19.58
N GLU A 6 9.76 18.24 19.76
CA GLU A 6 8.87 19.39 19.64
C GLU A 6 8.33 19.83 21.01
N GLN A 7 8.50 19.04 22.07
CA GLN A 7 7.88 19.30 23.37
C GLN A 7 8.88 19.24 24.52
N THR A 8 8.81 20.22 25.42
CA THR A 8 9.57 20.26 26.66
C THR A 8 8.65 20.51 27.84
N LEU A 9 8.72 19.66 28.87
CA LEU A 9 8.06 19.88 30.15
C LEU A 9 8.86 20.88 30.99
N ASN A 10 8.30 22.06 31.21
CA ASN A 10 8.79 23.05 32.15
C ASN A 10 8.09 22.85 33.48
N MET A 11 8.85 22.66 34.56
CA MET A 11 8.29 22.57 35.91
C MET A 11 8.74 23.74 36.74
N ARG A 12 7.80 24.41 37.41
CA ARG A 12 8.08 25.47 38.38
C ARG A 12 7.47 25.14 39.73
N ARG A 13 8.26 25.28 40.79
CA ARG A 13 7.77 25.19 42.17
C ARG A 13 6.98 26.45 42.52
N THR A 14 5.84 26.28 43.18
CA THR A 14 5.00 27.36 43.72
C THR A 14 4.76 27.12 45.21
N GLU A 15 4.19 28.10 45.91
CA GLU A 15 3.87 27.97 47.35
C GLU A 15 2.92 26.81 47.65
N LYS A 16 2.09 26.40 46.66
CA LYS A 16 1.10 25.32 46.79
C LYS A 16 1.54 23.99 46.18
N GLY A 17 2.75 23.89 45.64
CA GLY A 17 3.25 22.64 45.03
C GLY A 17 4.11 22.87 43.79
N PHE A 18 3.82 22.14 42.71
CA PHE A 18 4.50 22.26 41.43
C PHE A 18 3.48 22.51 40.31
N VAL A 19 3.84 23.37 39.37
CA VAL A 19 3.09 23.59 38.12
C VAL A 19 3.96 23.13 36.96
N GLY A 20 3.38 22.32 36.08
CA GLY A 20 4.01 21.85 34.85
C GLY A 20 3.36 22.50 33.64
N GLU A 21 4.16 22.94 32.67
CA GLU A 21 3.73 23.42 31.36
C GLU A 21 4.49 22.69 30.27
N ILE A 22 3.81 22.28 29.21
CA ILE A 22 4.47 21.73 28.02
C ILE A 22 4.69 22.90 27.04
N ALA A 23 5.96 23.26 26.85
CA ALA A 23 6.35 24.25 25.85
C ALA A 23 6.63 23.54 24.52
N VAL A 24 6.07 24.10 23.44
CA VAL A 24 6.37 23.66 22.07
C VAL A 24 7.67 24.32 21.61
N VAL A 25 8.62 23.51 21.16
CA VAL A 25 9.88 23.95 20.58
C VAL A 25 9.67 24.12 19.07
N PRO A 26 9.82 25.35 18.52
CA PRO A 26 9.63 25.56 17.09
C PRO A 26 10.73 24.86 16.30
N LEU A 27 10.33 23.95 15.41
CA LEU A 27 11.23 23.35 14.42
C LEU A 27 11.08 24.08 13.09
N THR A 28 12.19 24.34 12.41
CA THR A 28 12.17 24.83 11.03
C THR A 28 12.38 23.68 10.05
N ARG A 29 11.85 23.83 8.84
CA ARG A 29 11.97 22.83 7.77
C ARG A 29 12.96 23.32 6.73
N ARG A 30 13.83 22.42 6.29
CA ARG A 30 14.71 22.64 5.12
C ARG A 30 14.49 21.53 4.11
N VAL A 31 14.30 21.92 2.85
CA VAL A 31 14.28 20.95 1.75
C VAL A 31 15.72 20.61 1.39
N LYS A 32 16.00 19.31 1.25
CA LYS A 32 17.27 18.78 0.78
C LYS A 32 17.04 17.88 -0.43
N THR A 33 18.08 17.76 -1.24
CA THR A 33 18.16 16.81 -2.34
C THR A 33 19.33 15.88 -2.11
N ALA A 34 19.12 14.59 -2.36
CA ALA A 34 20.18 13.59 -2.38
C ALA A 34 20.00 12.65 -3.58
N SER A 35 21.10 12.21 -4.16
CA SER A 35 21.11 11.35 -5.34
C SER A 35 22.25 10.35 -5.22
N GLY A 36 22.07 9.16 -5.81
CA GLY A 36 23.13 8.17 -5.87
C GLY A 36 22.98 7.24 -7.06
N GLN A 37 24.10 6.63 -7.43
CA GLN A 37 24.18 5.54 -8.39
C GLN A 37 24.42 4.23 -7.64
N ILE A 38 23.68 3.20 -7.98
CA ILE A 38 23.78 1.89 -7.35
C ILE A 38 24.95 1.14 -7.96
N GLU A 39 25.95 0.80 -7.14
CA GLU A 39 27.03 -0.11 -7.55
C GLU A 39 26.77 -1.52 -7.02
N ASN A 40 26.50 -1.61 -5.71
CA ASN A 40 26.33 -2.87 -4.98
C ASN A 40 24.89 -3.07 -4.49
N SER A 41 24.34 -2.08 -3.78
CA SER A 41 22.97 -2.12 -3.28
C SER A 41 22.41 -0.71 -3.12
N LEU A 42 21.08 -0.59 -3.18
CA LEU A 42 20.37 0.67 -2.94
C LEU A 42 20.73 1.27 -1.57
N PHE A 43 20.80 0.44 -0.53
CA PHE A 43 21.05 0.92 0.84
C PHE A 43 22.45 1.49 1.00
N LEU A 44 23.46 0.82 0.45
CA LEU A 44 24.84 1.33 0.49
C LEU A 44 24.93 2.65 -0.29
N ALA A 45 24.44 2.68 -1.53
CA ALA A 45 24.45 3.90 -2.33
C ALA A 45 23.69 5.06 -1.65
N GLY A 46 22.57 4.75 -1.00
CA GLY A 46 21.79 5.69 -0.20
C GLY A 46 22.55 6.25 0.99
N GLN A 47 23.20 5.39 1.77
CA GLN A 47 24.01 5.79 2.91
C GLN A 47 25.21 6.66 2.48
N HIS A 48 25.87 6.32 1.37
CA HIS A 48 26.91 7.16 0.76
C HIS A 48 26.38 8.54 0.31
N ALA A 49 25.12 8.61 -0.13
CA ALA A 49 24.44 9.85 -0.46
C ALA A 49 23.91 10.63 0.77
N GLY A 50 24.18 10.14 1.99
CA GLY A 50 23.75 10.78 3.24
C GLY A 50 22.27 10.59 3.56
N LEU A 51 21.61 9.61 2.94
CA LEU A 51 20.23 9.23 3.27
C LEU A 51 20.19 8.32 4.49
N SER A 52 19.15 8.50 5.32
CA SER A 52 18.87 7.60 6.43
C SER A 52 18.17 6.34 5.94
N ASP A 53 18.34 5.23 6.66
CA ASP A 53 17.65 3.96 6.38
C ASP A 53 16.12 4.15 6.32
N ARG A 54 15.57 5.10 7.11
CA ARG A 54 14.15 5.45 7.07
C ARG A 54 13.73 6.01 5.71
N LEU A 55 14.49 6.95 5.15
CA LEU A 55 14.19 7.52 3.82
C LEU A 55 14.34 6.48 2.72
N LEU A 56 15.32 5.58 2.85
CA LEU A 56 15.53 4.49 1.90
C LEU A 56 14.39 3.47 1.93
N MET A 57 13.90 3.11 3.12
CA MET A 57 12.69 2.29 3.25
C MET A 57 11.45 2.98 2.70
N GLU A 58 11.30 4.29 2.93
CA GLU A 58 10.19 5.07 2.38
C GLU A 58 10.23 5.11 0.84
N LEU A 59 11.42 5.28 0.24
CA LEU A 59 11.63 5.16 -1.21
C LEU A 59 11.20 3.79 -1.74
N VAL A 60 11.63 2.71 -1.07
CA VAL A 60 11.25 1.34 -1.44
C VAL A 60 9.73 1.18 -1.38
N GLU A 61 9.06 1.72 -0.36
CA GLU A 61 7.60 1.64 -0.24
C GLU A 61 6.86 2.45 -1.30
N ILE A 62 7.39 3.61 -1.71
CA ILE A 62 6.81 4.45 -2.78
C ILE A 62 6.75 3.68 -4.10
N PHE A 63 7.82 2.95 -4.44
CA PHE A 63 7.95 2.25 -5.72
C PHE A 63 7.74 0.73 -5.63
N ALA A 64 7.37 0.17 -4.48
CA ALA A 64 7.22 -1.28 -4.25
C ALA A 64 6.26 -2.00 -5.22
N TRP A 65 5.42 -1.24 -5.91
CA TRP A 65 4.47 -1.70 -6.91
C TRP A 65 5.04 -1.79 -8.32
N ASP A 66 6.01 -0.93 -8.62
CA ASP A 66 6.61 -0.79 -9.95
C ASP A 66 7.99 -1.44 -10.02
N ILE A 67 8.69 -1.58 -8.87
CA ILE A 67 10.03 -2.17 -8.75
C ILE A 67 10.05 -3.23 -7.64
N ASP A 68 10.54 -4.43 -7.94
CA ASP A 68 11.03 -5.35 -6.92
C ASP A 68 12.49 -5.04 -6.60
N PHE A 69 12.74 -4.24 -5.55
CA PHE A 69 14.10 -3.81 -5.21
C PHE A 69 15.07 -4.96 -4.85
N ALA A 70 14.58 -6.18 -4.62
CA ALA A 70 15.44 -7.33 -4.38
C ALA A 70 15.92 -8.00 -5.68
N GLN A 71 15.17 -7.88 -6.78
CA GLN A 71 15.39 -8.62 -8.03
C GLN A 71 15.70 -7.70 -9.22
N ASP A 72 15.14 -6.50 -9.22
CA ASP A 72 15.18 -5.57 -10.36
C ASP A 72 16.33 -4.58 -10.28
N VAL A 73 16.85 -4.29 -9.08
CA VAL A 73 17.98 -3.37 -8.87
C VAL A 73 19.22 -3.88 -9.61
N ARG A 74 19.85 -2.99 -10.38
CA ARG A 74 21.09 -3.27 -11.12
C ARG A 74 22.17 -2.26 -10.78
N THR A 75 23.42 -2.70 -10.94
CA THR A 75 24.57 -1.81 -11.04
C THR A 75 24.33 -0.80 -12.16
N GLY A 76 24.48 0.49 -11.86
CA GLY A 76 24.27 1.60 -12.76
C GLY A 76 22.94 2.33 -12.61
N ASP A 77 21.94 1.74 -11.94
CA ASP A 77 20.66 2.39 -11.65
C ASP A 77 20.87 3.64 -10.79
N THR A 78 20.05 4.67 -10.95
CA THR A 78 20.15 5.91 -10.18
C THR A 78 18.87 6.22 -9.43
N PHE A 79 18.99 6.93 -8.33
CA PHE A 79 17.86 7.48 -7.59
C PHE A 79 18.13 8.93 -7.21
N THR A 80 17.05 9.72 -7.10
CA THR A 80 17.07 11.09 -6.58
C THR A 80 15.89 11.29 -5.64
N LEU A 81 16.14 11.85 -4.45
CA LEU A 81 15.11 12.20 -3.47
C LEU A 81 15.17 13.70 -3.20
N VAL A 82 14.00 14.34 -3.16
CA VAL A 82 13.78 15.64 -2.55
C VAL A 82 13.03 15.38 -1.25
N TYR A 83 13.56 15.78 -0.11
CA TYR A 83 12.98 15.45 1.21
C TYR A 83 13.13 16.62 2.19
N GLU A 84 12.31 16.60 3.24
CA GLU A 84 12.38 17.57 4.32
C GLU A 84 13.30 17.10 5.47
N GLU A 85 14.03 18.05 6.03
CA GLU A 85 14.79 17.90 7.26
C GLU A 85 14.30 18.93 8.28
N LEU A 86 14.04 18.47 9.50
CA LEU A 86 13.69 19.32 10.62
C LEU A 86 14.96 19.81 11.31
N LEU A 87 14.98 21.10 11.60
CA LEU A 87 16.06 21.76 12.32
C LEU A 87 15.56 22.34 13.63
N LYS A 88 16.37 22.19 14.67
CA LYS A 88 16.25 22.87 15.95
C LYS A 88 17.45 23.80 16.08
N ASP A 89 17.22 25.09 16.27
CA ASP A 89 18.27 26.10 16.40
C ASP A 89 19.31 26.05 15.26
N GLY A 90 18.83 25.82 14.03
CA GLY A 90 19.66 25.72 12.82
C GLY A 90 20.44 24.40 12.67
N LYS A 91 20.30 23.46 13.60
CA LYS A 91 20.95 22.14 13.55
C LYS A 91 19.95 21.06 13.13
N PRO A 92 20.31 20.14 12.23
CA PRO A 92 19.43 19.05 11.81
C PRO A 92 19.18 18.11 12.98
N VAL A 93 17.90 17.79 13.23
CA VAL A 93 17.48 16.90 14.31
C VAL A 93 16.71 15.68 13.82
N LYS A 94 16.08 15.75 12.65
CA LYS A 94 15.29 14.64 12.11
C LYS A 94 15.06 14.79 10.60
N THR A 95 15.14 13.69 9.86
CA THR A 95 14.61 13.62 8.48
C THR A 95 13.11 13.35 8.51
N ASP A 96 12.35 14.16 7.80
CA ASP A 96 10.90 14.07 7.68
C ASP A 96 10.51 13.45 6.33
N LYS A 97 9.44 13.92 5.69
CA LYS A 97 8.85 13.29 4.49
C LYS A 97 9.68 13.45 3.22
N ILE A 98 9.60 12.46 2.33
CA ILE A 98 10.00 12.61 0.93
C ILE A 98 8.94 13.48 0.24
N LEU A 99 9.38 14.53 -0.46
CA LEU A 99 8.52 15.41 -1.25
C LEU A 99 8.42 14.91 -2.70
N ALA A 100 9.52 14.43 -3.26
CA ALA A 100 9.56 13.80 -4.56
C ALA A 100 10.67 12.75 -4.60
N ALA A 101 10.47 11.72 -5.41
CA ALA A 101 11.47 10.70 -5.67
C ALA A 101 11.49 10.34 -7.17
N GLU A 102 12.68 10.05 -7.66
CA GLU A 102 12.92 9.51 -8.99
C GLU A 102 13.79 8.27 -8.87
N TYR A 103 13.47 7.24 -9.65
CA TYR A 103 14.31 6.06 -9.85
C TYR A 103 14.46 5.82 -11.35
N GLN A 104 15.69 5.60 -11.79
CA GLN A 104 15.99 5.33 -13.19
C GLN A 104 16.73 4.00 -13.35
N SER A 105 16.21 3.13 -14.21
CA SER A 105 16.84 1.88 -14.58
C SER A 105 16.64 1.60 -16.07
N ARG A 106 17.70 1.20 -16.77
CA ARG A 106 17.67 0.83 -18.21
C ARG A 106 17.00 1.87 -19.14
N GLY A 107 17.09 3.14 -18.78
CA GLY A 107 16.46 4.24 -19.53
C GLY A 107 14.98 4.49 -19.21
N GLU A 108 14.36 3.66 -18.37
CA GLU A 108 13.04 3.94 -17.80
C GLU A 108 13.18 4.82 -16.54
N VAL A 109 12.30 5.80 -16.40
CA VAL A 109 12.29 6.76 -15.29
C VAL A 109 10.94 6.67 -14.59
N LEU A 110 10.97 6.31 -13.30
CA LEU A 110 9.81 6.34 -12.42
C LEU A 110 9.90 7.57 -11.52
N ARG A 111 8.77 8.28 -11.38
CA ARG A 111 8.69 9.50 -10.57
C ARG A 111 7.49 9.43 -9.64
N ALA A 112 7.71 9.92 -8.43
CA ALA A 112 6.69 10.06 -7.41
C ALA A 112 6.77 11.45 -6.79
N VAL A 113 5.62 12.08 -6.57
CA VAL A 113 5.46 13.39 -5.93
C VAL A 113 4.46 13.24 -4.80
N ARG A 114 4.82 13.75 -3.63
CA ARG A 114 3.95 13.74 -2.45
C ARG A 114 2.92 14.87 -2.58
N TYR A 115 1.65 14.52 -2.43
CA TYR A 115 0.56 15.47 -2.29
C TYR A 115 -0.15 15.24 -0.96
N ALA A 116 -0.46 16.33 -0.25
CA ALA A 116 -1.29 16.31 0.94
C ALA A 116 -2.57 17.11 0.66
N ASP A 117 -3.72 16.49 0.91
CA ASP A 117 -5.01 17.15 0.77
C ASP A 117 -5.29 18.10 1.97
N PRO A 118 -6.33 18.96 1.87
CA PRO A 118 -6.69 19.87 2.96
C PRO A 118 -7.09 19.18 4.28
N SER A 119 -7.43 17.88 4.26
CA SER A 119 -7.71 17.10 5.46
C SER A 119 -6.44 16.58 6.15
N GLY A 120 -5.26 16.81 5.56
CA GLY A 120 -3.96 16.38 6.05
C GLY A 120 -3.60 14.96 5.62
N HIS A 121 -4.45 14.29 4.82
CA HIS A 121 -4.10 12.99 4.26
C HIS A 121 -3.08 13.19 3.13
N ALA A 122 -1.99 12.42 3.16
CA ALA A 122 -0.94 12.52 2.18
C ALA A 122 -0.62 11.18 1.52
N ALA A 123 -0.38 11.24 0.22
CA ALA A 123 -0.01 10.10 -0.61
C ALA A 123 0.97 10.53 -1.70
N TYR A 124 1.53 9.54 -2.38
CA TYR A 124 2.44 9.73 -3.51
C TYR A 124 1.72 9.47 -4.82
N TYR A 125 2.01 10.30 -5.82
CA TYR A 125 1.42 10.26 -7.14
C TYR A 125 2.50 10.39 -8.21
N THR A 126 2.28 9.86 -9.41
CA THR A 126 3.10 10.20 -10.56
C THR A 126 2.96 11.69 -10.88
N PRO A 127 3.88 12.29 -11.67
CA PRO A 127 3.74 13.68 -12.12
C PRO A 127 2.41 13.98 -12.83
N ASP A 128 1.82 12.99 -13.48
CA ASP A 128 0.53 13.09 -14.17
C ASP A 128 -0.68 12.90 -13.22
N GLY A 129 -0.45 12.70 -11.93
CA GLY A 129 -1.50 12.61 -10.90
C GLY A 129 -2.04 11.21 -10.63
N TYR A 130 -1.41 10.14 -11.15
CA TYR A 130 -1.82 8.76 -10.84
C TYR A 130 -1.26 8.32 -9.49
N ALA A 131 -2.06 7.72 -8.62
CA ALA A 131 -1.58 7.29 -7.30
C ALA A 131 -0.49 6.19 -7.40
N MET A 132 0.65 6.39 -6.73
CA MET A 132 1.75 5.42 -6.63
C MET A 132 1.33 4.20 -5.81
N ARG A 133 0.55 4.42 -4.75
CA ARG A 133 -0.22 3.36 -4.09
C ARG A 133 -1.54 3.19 -4.82
N LYS A 134 -1.68 2.12 -5.61
CA LYS A 134 -2.95 1.79 -6.25
C LYS A 134 -3.97 1.43 -5.18
N ALA A 135 -4.87 2.38 -4.87
CA ALA A 135 -6.03 2.13 -4.03
C ALA A 135 -6.84 1.00 -4.67
N PHE A 136 -6.99 -0.11 -3.96
CA PHE A 136 -7.94 -1.14 -4.38
C PHE A 136 -9.32 -0.51 -4.54
N MET A 137 -10.03 -0.84 -5.62
CA MET A 137 -11.44 -0.49 -5.70
C MET A 137 -12.15 -1.06 -4.46
N ARG A 138 -12.87 -0.19 -3.75
CA ARG A 138 -13.59 -0.56 -2.52
C ARG A 138 -14.64 -1.64 -2.76
N ASN A 139 -15.20 -1.70 -3.97
CA ASN A 139 -16.19 -2.70 -4.40
C ASN A 139 -15.81 -3.22 -5.81
N PRO A 140 -15.42 -4.50 -5.95
CA PRO A 140 -15.10 -5.10 -7.24
C PRO A 140 -16.33 -5.49 -8.10
N VAL A 141 -17.55 -5.16 -7.66
CA VAL A 141 -18.84 -5.52 -8.30
C VAL A 141 -19.81 -4.32 -8.24
N GLU A 142 -20.46 -3.97 -9.36
CA GLU A 142 -21.24 -2.72 -9.52
C GLU A 142 -22.63 -2.70 -8.83
N PHE A 143 -23.11 -3.80 -8.22
CA PHE A 143 -24.46 -3.85 -7.60
C PHE A 143 -24.53 -4.69 -6.30
N SER A 144 -23.55 -4.57 -5.41
CA SER A 144 -23.47 -5.42 -4.22
C SER A 144 -24.12 -4.83 -2.98
N ARG A 145 -25.09 -5.56 -2.40
CA ARG A 145 -25.37 -5.46 -0.95
C ARG A 145 -24.30 -6.27 -0.23
N ILE A 146 -23.61 -5.69 0.75
CA ILE A 146 -22.68 -6.44 1.61
C ILE A 146 -23.52 -7.45 2.40
N SER A 147 -23.38 -8.74 2.09
CA SER A 147 -24.11 -9.81 2.78
C SER A 147 -23.36 -10.28 4.02
N SER A 148 -22.03 -10.12 4.06
CA SER A 148 -21.21 -10.41 5.24
C SER A 148 -19.96 -9.53 5.28
N ARG A 149 -19.73 -8.86 6.41
CA ARG A 149 -18.51 -8.07 6.68
C ARG A 149 -17.39 -8.97 7.21
N PHE A 150 -16.14 -8.52 7.07
CA PHE A 150 -14.98 -9.11 7.74
C PHE A 150 -15.27 -9.32 9.23
N ASN A 151 -15.18 -10.56 9.71
CA ASN A 151 -15.50 -10.92 11.09
C ASN A 151 -14.65 -12.11 11.52
N LEU A 152 -13.76 -11.90 12.48
CA LEU A 152 -12.86 -12.91 13.02
C LEU A 152 -13.59 -13.99 13.86
N ASN A 153 -14.86 -13.75 14.25
CA ASN A 153 -15.61 -14.56 15.22
C ASN A 153 -16.89 -15.23 14.66
N ARG A 154 -17.05 -15.37 13.34
CA ARG A 154 -18.24 -16.01 12.74
C ARG A 154 -18.22 -17.55 12.95
N ARG A 155 -19.34 -18.11 13.45
CA ARG A 155 -19.61 -19.56 13.46
C ARG A 155 -20.11 -20.02 12.09
N HIS A 156 -19.50 -21.07 11.53
CA HIS A 156 -19.85 -21.62 10.21
C HIS A 156 -21.21 -22.36 10.27
N PRO A 157 -22.24 -21.94 9.50
CA PRO A 157 -23.61 -22.46 9.66
C PRO A 157 -23.78 -23.93 9.28
N ILE A 158 -22.82 -24.52 8.54
CA ILE A 158 -22.85 -25.92 8.09
C ILE A 158 -21.86 -26.81 8.88
N LEU A 159 -20.85 -26.22 9.54
CA LEU A 159 -19.73 -26.98 10.12
C LEU A 159 -19.59 -26.78 11.64
N HIS A 160 -20.42 -25.93 12.26
CA HIS A 160 -20.45 -25.62 13.69
C HIS A 160 -19.07 -25.35 14.34
N ARG A 161 -18.12 -24.81 13.57
CA ARG A 161 -16.79 -24.39 14.07
C ARG A 161 -16.57 -22.89 13.83
N LEU A 162 -15.74 -22.29 14.69
CA LEU A 162 -15.23 -20.93 14.54
C LEU A 162 -14.23 -20.89 13.38
N ARG A 163 -14.49 -20.04 12.37
CA ARG A 163 -13.57 -19.80 11.28
C ARG A 163 -13.57 -18.31 10.95
N ALA A 164 -12.42 -17.66 11.09
CA ALA A 164 -12.24 -16.26 10.75
C ALA A 164 -12.59 -16.01 9.27
N HIS A 165 -13.44 -15.01 9.02
CA HIS A 165 -13.75 -14.55 7.67
C HIS A 165 -12.67 -13.57 7.22
N LYS A 166 -11.67 -14.06 6.47
CA LYS A 166 -10.53 -13.26 5.98
C LYS A 166 -10.86 -12.44 4.71
N GLY A 167 -12.14 -12.39 4.34
CA GLY A 167 -12.64 -11.70 3.16
C GLY A 167 -14.05 -11.14 3.35
N VAL A 168 -14.46 -10.30 2.41
CA VAL A 168 -15.79 -9.69 2.33
C VAL A 168 -16.63 -10.45 1.31
N ASP A 169 -17.88 -10.75 1.67
CA ASP A 169 -18.85 -11.36 0.76
C ASP A 169 -19.76 -10.30 0.16
N TYR A 170 -19.77 -10.23 -1.16
CA TYR A 170 -20.60 -9.33 -1.94
C TYR A 170 -21.70 -10.16 -2.63
N ALA A 171 -22.92 -10.11 -2.11
CA ALA A 171 -24.06 -10.75 -2.78
C ALA A 171 -24.39 -10.00 -4.07
N ALA A 172 -24.50 -10.73 -5.16
CA ALA A 172 -24.87 -10.22 -6.47
C ALA A 172 -25.43 -11.36 -7.34
N PRO A 173 -26.31 -11.08 -8.32
CA PRO A 173 -26.82 -12.10 -9.22
C PRO A 173 -25.71 -12.87 -9.93
N SER A 174 -25.94 -14.15 -10.21
CA SER A 174 -25.01 -14.96 -11.02
C SER A 174 -24.81 -14.29 -12.38
N GLY A 175 -23.57 -14.27 -12.87
CA GLY A 175 -23.21 -13.59 -14.11
C GLY A 175 -22.83 -12.12 -13.96
N THR A 176 -22.97 -11.51 -12.77
CA THR A 176 -22.52 -10.13 -12.56
C THR A 176 -21.01 -10.00 -12.81
N PRO A 177 -20.52 -9.03 -13.61
CA PRO A 177 -19.09 -8.87 -13.86
C PRO A 177 -18.29 -8.58 -12.59
N ILE A 178 -17.17 -9.27 -12.43
CA ILE A 178 -16.19 -9.05 -11.37
C ILE A 178 -14.99 -8.35 -12.00
N ARG A 179 -14.59 -7.21 -11.43
CA ARG A 179 -13.49 -6.38 -11.92
C ARG A 179 -12.27 -6.49 -11.01
N ALA A 180 -11.07 -6.46 -11.59
CA ALA A 180 -9.82 -6.41 -10.84
C ALA A 180 -9.76 -5.13 -9.99
N ALA A 181 -9.59 -5.28 -8.68
CA ALA A 181 -9.55 -4.16 -7.74
C ALA A 181 -8.30 -3.28 -7.92
N GLY A 182 -7.24 -3.79 -8.54
CA GLY A 182 -6.02 -3.04 -8.89
C GLY A 182 -5.31 -3.66 -10.11
N ASP A 183 -4.30 -2.98 -10.64
CA ASP A 183 -3.39 -3.56 -11.63
C ASP A 183 -2.63 -4.73 -11.01
N GLY A 184 -2.48 -5.82 -11.75
CA GLY A 184 -1.76 -6.99 -11.23
C GLY A 184 -1.44 -8.04 -12.28
N VAL A 185 -0.80 -9.11 -11.83
CA VAL A 185 -0.52 -10.32 -12.62
C VAL A 185 -1.34 -11.46 -12.04
N VAL A 186 -2.01 -12.23 -12.90
CA VAL A 186 -2.72 -13.44 -12.49
C VAL A 186 -1.71 -14.44 -11.93
N GLN A 187 -1.73 -14.65 -10.61
CA GLN A 187 -0.92 -15.64 -9.92
C GLN A 187 -1.57 -17.02 -9.96
N PHE A 188 -2.91 -17.06 -9.97
CA PHE A 188 -3.68 -18.29 -10.08
C PHE A 188 -5.01 -18.03 -10.79
N ALA A 189 -5.44 -18.96 -11.65
CA ALA A 189 -6.74 -18.92 -12.30
C ALA A 189 -7.28 -20.35 -12.50
N GLY A 190 -8.28 -20.75 -11.70
CA GLY A 190 -8.81 -22.12 -11.76
C GLY A 190 -9.72 -22.49 -10.60
N ARG A 191 -9.91 -23.79 -10.36
CA ARG A 191 -10.70 -24.29 -9.23
C ARG A 191 -9.85 -24.47 -7.97
N LYS A 192 -10.28 -23.90 -6.84
CA LYS A 192 -9.58 -23.95 -5.55
C LYS A 192 -10.49 -24.41 -4.41
N ARG A 193 -10.71 -25.73 -4.29
CA ARG A 193 -11.48 -26.39 -3.21
C ARG A 193 -12.73 -25.58 -2.80
N GLY A 194 -12.81 -25.14 -1.54
CA GLY A 194 -13.95 -24.42 -0.98
C GLY A 194 -14.23 -23.07 -1.62
N TYR A 195 -13.23 -22.43 -2.25
CA TYR A 195 -13.41 -21.17 -2.98
C TYR A 195 -14.05 -21.35 -4.37
N GLY A 196 -14.22 -22.58 -4.85
CA GLY A 196 -14.78 -22.83 -6.17
C GLY A 196 -13.88 -22.33 -7.28
N THR A 197 -14.45 -21.71 -8.31
CA THR A 197 -13.69 -21.03 -9.37
C THR A 197 -13.14 -19.72 -8.82
N THR A 198 -11.83 -19.53 -8.92
CA THR A 198 -11.07 -18.50 -8.24
C THR A 198 -10.00 -17.90 -9.14
N ILE A 199 -9.77 -16.61 -9.01
CA ILE A 199 -8.58 -15.94 -9.55
C ILE A 199 -7.86 -15.22 -8.40
N VAL A 200 -6.53 -15.30 -8.40
CA VAL A 200 -5.66 -14.56 -7.48
C VAL A 200 -4.79 -13.63 -8.31
N LEU A 201 -4.78 -12.35 -7.95
CA LEU A 201 -3.96 -11.34 -8.59
C LEU A 201 -2.83 -10.93 -7.63
N GLN A 202 -1.59 -11.03 -8.11
CA GLN A 202 -0.41 -10.48 -7.46
C GLN A 202 -0.28 -9.00 -7.85
N HIS A 203 0.04 -8.19 -6.85
CA HIS A 203 -0.03 -6.75 -6.87
C HIS A 203 1.30 -6.19 -6.34
N GLY A 204 2.19 -5.80 -7.25
CA GLY A 204 3.59 -5.52 -6.89
C GLY A 204 4.25 -6.74 -6.24
N SER A 205 5.17 -6.50 -5.31
CA SER A 205 5.92 -7.57 -4.64
C SER A 205 5.21 -8.20 -3.42
N LYS A 206 4.33 -7.46 -2.73
CA LYS A 206 3.83 -7.84 -1.39
C LYS A 206 2.35 -8.16 -1.29
N TYR A 207 1.53 -7.72 -2.24
CA TYR A 207 0.08 -7.76 -2.08
C TYR A 207 -0.57 -8.78 -3.01
N THR A 208 -1.68 -9.38 -2.56
CA THR A 208 -2.51 -10.25 -3.38
C THR A 208 -3.98 -9.92 -3.18
N THR A 209 -4.79 -10.04 -4.23
CA THR A 209 -6.25 -10.08 -4.06
C THR A 209 -6.78 -11.41 -4.57
N LEU A 210 -7.75 -11.98 -3.86
CA LEU A 210 -8.40 -13.24 -4.22
C LEU A 210 -9.88 -12.97 -4.49
N TYR A 211 -10.38 -13.52 -5.58
CA TYR A 211 -11.78 -13.42 -5.99
C TYR A 211 -12.32 -14.83 -6.24
N ALA A 212 -13.34 -15.23 -5.49
CA ALA A 212 -13.83 -16.61 -5.44
C ALA A 212 -15.32 -16.75 -5.77
N HIS A 213 -15.77 -18.01 -5.80
CA HIS A 213 -17.13 -18.46 -6.11
C HIS A 213 -17.62 -18.08 -7.51
N MET A 214 -16.72 -17.81 -8.45
CA MET A 214 -17.10 -17.37 -9.79
C MET A 214 -17.91 -18.43 -10.54
N SER A 215 -18.84 -18.02 -11.39
CA SER A 215 -19.50 -18.91 -12.35
C SER A 215 -18.53 -19.31 -13.45
N LYS A 216 -17.78 -18.34 -13.98
CA LYS A 216 -16.72 -18.53 -14.97
C LYS A 216 -15.69 -17.41 -14.91
N LEU A 217 -14.47 -17.71 -15.36
CA LEU A 217 -13.42 -16.72 -15.60
C LEU A 217 -13.70 -15.95 -16.90
N ALA A 218 -13.21 -14.72 -16.98
CA ALA A 218 -13.24 -13.96 -18.22
C ALA A 218 -12.27 -14.58 -19.26
N GLY A 219 -12.55 -14.34 -20.54
CA GLY A 219 -11.76 -14.88 -21.64
C GLY A 219 -10.25 -14.63 -21.50
N GLY A 220 -9.49 -15.71 -21.62
CA GLY A 220 -8.02 -15.68 -21.59
C GLY A 220 -7.42 -15.34 -20.22
N MET A 221 -8.15 -15.42 -19.11
CA MET A 221 -7.55 -15.34 -17.77
C MET A 221 -6.80 -16.63 -17.45
N ARG A 222 -5.48 -16.52 -17.36
CA ARG A 222 -4.53 -17.61 -17.08
C ARG A 222 -3.34 -17.05 -16.31
N GLU A 223 -2.61 -17.91 -15.61
CA GLU A 223 -1.40 -17.54 -14.87
C GLU A 223 -0.41 -16.75 -15.73
N GLY A 224 0.23 -15.75 -15.12
CA GLY A 224 1.15 -14.82 -15.79
C GLY A 224 0.48 -13.69 -16.58
N LYS A 225 -0.84 -13.70 -16.78
CA LYS A 225 -1.53 -12.62 -17.50
C LYS A 225 -1.54 -11.32 -16.69
N ARG A 226 -1.09 -10.22 -17.30
CA ARG A 226 -1.26 -8.87 -16.75
C ARG A 226 -2.71 -8.41 -16.90
N VAL A 227 -3.25 -7.82 -15.85
CA VAL A 227 -4.58 -7.22 -15.80
C VAL A 227 -4.49 -5.79 -15.29
N LYS A 228 -5.31 -4.91 -15.85
CA LYS A 228 -5.47 -3.54 -15.39
C LYS A 228 -6.62 -3.47 -14.39
N GLN A 229 -6.54 -2.52 -13.46
CA GLN A 229 -7.65 -2.17 -12.58
C GLN A 229 -8.93 -1.95 -13.39
N GLY A 230 -10.07 -2.41 -12.87
CA GLY A 230 -11.37 -2.29 -13.55
C GLY A 230 -11.61 -3.30 -14.68
N LYS A 231 -10.58 -4.06 -15.12
CA LYS A 231 -10.72 -5.13 -16.11
C LYS A 231 -11.61 -6.24 -15.57
N ILE A 232 -12.57 -6.70 -16.38
CA ILE A 232 -13.38 -7.87 -16.06
C ILE A 232 -12.49 -9.11 -16.03
N ILE A 233 -12.45 -9.79 -14.88
CA ILE A 233 -11.64 -10.99 -14.62
C ILE A 233 -12.49 -12.26 -14.48
N GLY A 234 -13.79 -12.11 -14.26
CA GLY A 234 -14.74 -13.20 -14.19
C GLY A 234 -16.13 -12.71 -13.89
N TYR A 235 -17.00 -13.65 -13.52
CA TYR A 235 -18.40 -13.37 -13.27
C TYR A 235 -18.86 -14.07 -12.00
N VAL A 236 -19.71 -13.38 -11.23
CA VAL A 236 -20.29 -13.91 -9.98
C VAL A 236 -20.97 -15.24 -10.24
N GLY A 237 -20.88 -16.15 -9.28
CA GLY A 237 -21.57 -17.43 -9.28
C GLY A 237 -21.71 -17.96 -7.86
N SER A 238 -21.87 -19.27 -7.75
CA SER A 238 -22.01 -19.98 -6.47
C SER A 238 -21.20 -21.28 -6.48
N THR A 239 -20.02 -21.27 -7.11
CA THR A 239 -19.16 -22.47 -7.16
C THR A 239 -18.41 -22.67 -5.85
N GLY A 240 -18.06 -23.92 -5.52
CA GLY A 240 -17.40 -24.24 -4.25
C GLY A 240 -18.39 -24.27 -3.09
N LEU A 241 -17.95 -23.87 -1.90
CA LEU A 241 -18.79 -23.81 -0.70
C LEU A 241 -19.49 -22.45 -0.63
N ALA A 242 -20.59 -22.32 -1.37
CA ALA A 242 -21.42 -21.11 -1.43
C ALA A 242 -22.90 -21.45 -1.23
N THR A 243 -23.60 -20.71 -0.36
CA THR A 243 -25.05 -20.90 -0.12
C THR A 243 -25.93 -20.24 -1.19
N GLY A 244 -25.36 -19.34 -1.98
CA GLY A 244 -26.02 -18.65 -3.08
C GLY A 244 -25.05 -17.77 -3.86
N PRO A 245 -25.50 -17.11 -4.95
CA PRO A 245 -24.63 -16.28 -5.77
C PRO A 245 -24.00 -15.10 -5.01
N HIS A 246 -22.67 -15.08 -4.92
CA HIS A 246 -21.90 -14.00 -4.33
C HIS A 246 -20.44 -14.04 -4.79
N LEU A 247 -19.73 -12.92 -4.60
CA LEU A 247 -18.28 -12.86 -4.69
C LEU A 247 -17.70 -12.90 -3.28
N HIS A 248 -16.78 -13.83 -3.03
CA HIS A 248 -15.89 -13.76 -1.87
C HIS A 248 -14.57 -13.09 -2.29
N TYR A 249 -14.21 -12.00 -1.59
CA TYR A 249 -13.04 -11.17 -1.91
C TYR A 249 -12.10 -11.07 -0.70
N GLU A 250 -10.83 -11.42 -0.89
CA GLU A 250 -9.76 -11.26 0.11
C GLU A 250 -8.67 -10.31 -0.41
N PHE A 251 -8.04 -9.59 0.52
CA PHE A 251 -6.86 -8.73 0.31
C PHE A 251 -5.83 -9.01 1.39
#